data_AF-A0A2E8FJA4-F1
#
_entry.id   AF-A0A2E8FJA4-F1
#
_cell.length_a   1.000
_cell.length_b   1.000
_cell.length_c   1.000
_cell.angle_alpha   90.00
_cell.angle_beta   90.00
_cell.angle_gamma   90.00
#
_symmetry.space_group_name_H-M   'P 1'
#
loop_
_entity.id
_entity.type
_entity.pdbx_description
1 polymer ?
#
loop_
_entity_poly.entity_id
_entity_poly.type
_entity_poly.pdbx_seq_one_letter_code
_entity_poly.pdbx_strand_id
1 'polypeptide(L)'
;MLGVVVAVAVLVVGGLSWRAWFLEQQHVAAPPPARDPLPKVGPRKGFVGSAACRECHAEQHASWHGTFHRKMTQRATPETVLAPFAGQVLASRGRRYELSRQGDRFEINLVDPDWESGVLFVETDRATIDAQSEQHRVTRPIVMTTGSHHMQGYWIPGFRGNLLRQIPWYFHIAEQRWIPREDAFLEPPGSRRHFMIWNSNCLACHSTGGSPGMNTQTLEVRTEVAELGISCEACHGAGRRHVAHRRSAAAKKKVSAQADRAIAGPDPTIVNPARLDHRRASHVCGQCHSTFLPPDNQSYLANGYGYQPGDELSTTFEVVRFGEPLHRVMQVEGKSLYWDDGACRVGGREYLGMVGSKCFTRGTLSCLSCHSMHAAPADDQLIAGPTSDKACLQCHKEFRGDALTAHTHHAATSSGSRCYNCHMPFTSYALLKGIRSHRIDSPRVVSMRLGGRPNACNLCHLDRSARWSSGHVETWYGHPAAELDEDEQEVAAGVLLMLQGTPVQRAVTSWHAGWGPARKASGTDWLVPHLAEQLDDSYSANRWVAWQALKSDPAYADLAFDFVAPRSQREPVWLRLRREWARGSASLDPDLARRTVLVPGQGLDRDRTEKLVLKRDYREEKVPE
;
A
#
# COMPACT_ATOMS: atom_id res chain seq x y z
N MET A 1 62.83 22.08 22.22
CA MET A 1 61.38 22.05 21.90
C MET A 1 61.02 22.54 20.49
N LEU A 2 61.91 23.19 19.72
CA LEU A 2 61.59 23.65 18.36
C LEU A 2 61.54 22.53 17.30
N GLY A 3 62.35 21.48 17.42
CA GLY A 3 62.45 20.42 16.39
C GLY A 3 61.25 19.46 16.32
N VAL A 4 60.53 19.26 17.42
CA VAL A 4 59.36 18.35 17.48
C VAL A 4 58.12 19.02 16.88
N VAL A 5 57.99 20.35 17.00
CA VAL A 5 56.86 21.12 16.45
C VAL A 5 56.90 21.16 14.92
N VAL A 6 58.10 21.24 14.32
CA VAL A 6 58.27 21.25 12.85
C VAL A 6 58.00 19.87 12.24
N ALA A 7 58.38 18.79 12.92
CA ALA A 7 58.12 17.42 12.43
C ALA A 7 56.62 17.05 12.45
N VAL A 8 55.87 17.51 13.46
CA VAL A 8 54.41 17.31 13.54
C VAL A 8 53.68 18.17 12.50
N ALA A 9 54.13 19.40 12.26
CA ALA A 9 53.54 20.27 11.23
C ALA A 9 53.71 19.71 9.80
N VAL A 10 54.88 19.13 9.47
CA VAL A 10 55.13 18.53 8.15
C VAL A 10 54.33 17.23 7.95
N LEU A 11 54.13 16.42 9.01
CA LEU A 11 53.28 15.21 8.94
C LEU A 11 51.79 15.54 8.85
N VAL A 12 51.32 16.61 9.49
CA VAL A 12 49.91 17.05 9.40
C VAL A 12 49.63 17.68 8.03
N VAL A 13 50.53 18.51 7.49
CA VAL A 13 50.37 19.09 6.15
C VAL A 13 50.55 18.02 5.06
N GLY A 14 51.49 17.09 5.20
CA GLY A 14 51.63 15.93 4.31
C GLY A 14 50.42 14.99 4.37
N GLY A 15 49.87 14.74 5.56
CA GLY A 15 48.67 13.93 5.76
C GLY A 15 47.39 14.60 5.20
N LEU A 16 47.25 15.92 5.34
CA LEU A 16 46.15 16.69 4.76
C LEU A 16 46.25 16.81 3.24
N SER A 17 47.47 16.94 2.71
CA SER A 17 47.74 16.96 1.27
C SER A 17 47.53 15.58 0.65
N TRP A 18 47.86 14.50 1.38
CA TRP A 18 47.58 13.14 0.94
C TRP A 18 46.09 12.80 1.04
N ARG A 19 45.37 13.29 2.06
CA ARG A 19 43.90 13.20 2.14
C ARG A 19 43.21 14.00 1.05
N ALA A 20 43.68 15.22 0.76
CA ALA A 20 43.17 16.04 -0.34
C ALA A 20 43.42 15.35 -1.68
N TRP A 21 44.64 14.84 -1.93
CA TRP A 21 44.96 14.05 -3.13
C TRP A 21 44.15 12.74 -3.21
N PHE A 22 43.90 12.05 -2.09
CA PHE A 22 43.08 10.84 -2.05
C PHE A 22 41.59 11.14 -2.27
N LEU A 23 41.07 12.26 -1.76
CA LEU A 23 39.72 12.75 -2.02
C LEU A 23 39.57 13.27 -3.46
N GLU A 24 40.64 13.82 -4.03
CA GLU A 24 40.70 14.32 -5.40
C GLU A 24 40.86 13.17 -6.41
N GLN A 25 41.50 12.06 -6.02
CA GLN A 25 41.48 10.79 -6.76
C GLN A 25 40.19 9.98 -6.58
N GLN A 26 39.38 10.28 -5.56
CA GLN A 26 37.99 9.82 -5.48
C GLN A 26 37.04 10.54 -6.45
N HIS A 27 37.54 11.51 -7.24
CA HIS A 27 37.02 11.70 -8.59
C HIS A 27 37.40 10.48 -9.44
N VAL A 28 36.82 9.32 -9.10
CA VAL A 28 36.56 8.27 -10.07
C VAL A 28 35.89 9.00 -11.22
N ALA A 29 36.62 9.13 -12.33
CA ALA A 29 36.11 9.71 -13.56
C ALA A 29 34.67 9.22 -13.72
N ALA A 30 33.72 10.16 -13.75
CA ALA A 30 32.32 9.81 -13.84
C ALA A 30 32.18 8.80 -14.99
N PRO A 31 31.70 7.57 -14.74
CA PRO A 31 31.48 6.63 -15.83
C PRO A 31 30.62 7.36 -16.88
N PRO A 32 30.93 7.20 -18.18
CA PRO A 32 30.23 7.93 -19.23
C PRO A 32 28.72 7.78 -19.02
N PRO A 33 27.93 8.86 -19.18
CA PRO A 33 26.50 8.83 -18.91
C PRO A 33 25.88 7.67 -19.69
N ALA A 34 25.12 6.83 -19.00
CA ALA A 34 24.40 5.75 -19.64
C ALA A 34 23.53 6.34 -20.75
N ARG A 35 23.67 5.84 -21.99
CA ARG A 35 22.94 6.35 -23.17
C ARG A 35 21.42 6.16 -23.07
N ASP A 36 20.94 5.31 -22.16
CA ASP A 36 19.52 5.14 -21.82
C ASP A 36 19.39 5.11 -20.28
N PRO A 37 18.65 6.05 -19.66
CA PRO A 37 18.46 6.08 -18.21
C PRO A 37 17.51 4.99 -17.68
N LEU A 38 16.90 4.19 -18.56
CA LEU A 38 15.98 3.14 -18.17
C LEU A 38 16.68 1.81 -17.84
N PRO A 39 16.03 0.92 -17.08
CA PRO A 39 16.45 -0.46 -16.92
C PRO A 39 16.63 -1.13 -18.28
N LYS A 40 17.70 -1.90 -18.44
CA LYS A 40 17.88 -2.73 -19.63
C LYS A 40 16.88 -3.87 -19.58
N VAL A 41 15.98 -3.91 -20.56
CA VAL A 41 14.88 -4.90 -20.64
C VAL A 41 15.23 -5.99 -21.66
N GLY A 42 15.10 -7.26 -21.29
CA GLY A 42 15.18 -8.37 -22.24
C GLY A 42 15.51 -9.72 -21.61
N PRO A 43 15.54 -10.80 -22.42
CA PRO A 43 15.79 -12.16 -21.94
C PRO A 43 17.10 -12.27 -21.14
N ARG A 44 17.03 -12.81 -19.91
CA ARG A 44 18.18 -12.94 -19.01
C ARG A 44 17.97 -14.09 -18.03
N LYS A 45 19.04 -14.71 -17.52
CA LYS A 45 18.98 -15.75 -16.47
C LYS A 45 17.87 -16.82 -16.68
N GLY A 46 17.62 -17.24 -17.92
CA GLY A 46 16.57 -18.22 -18.24
C GLY A 46 15.16 -17.64 -18.46
N PHE A 47 14.92 -16.37 -18.16
CA PHE A 47 13.70 -15.65 -18.52
C PHE A 47 13.66 -15.40 -20.03
N VAL A 48 12.49 -15.55 -20.64
CA VAL A 48 12.25 -15.38 -22.09
C VAL A 48 11.26 -14.28 -22.43
N GLY A 49 10.54 -13.76 -21.43
CA GLY A 49 9.52 -12.75 -21.58
C GLY A 49 8.15 -13.30 -22.00
N SER A 50 7.10 -12.59 -21.60
CA SER A 50 5.68 -12.93 -21.81
C SER A 50 5.28 -13.10 -23.28
N ALA A 51 5.98 -12.40 -24.19
CA ALA A 51 5.77 -12.54 -25.63
C ALA A 51 6.01 -13.98 -26.12
N ALA A 52 6.96 -14.71 -25.54
CA ALA A 52 7.22 -16.11 -25.88
C ALA A 52 6.10 -17.04 -25.41
N CYS A 53 5.38 -16.67 -24.35
CA CYS A 53 4.25 -17.45 -23.81
C CYS A 53 3.01 -17.35 -24.71
N ARG A 54 2.80 -16.19 -25.34
CA ARG A 54 1.61 -15.87 -26.15
C ARG A 54 1.36 -16.85 -27.29
N GLU A 55 2.42 -17.38 -27.91
CA GLU A 55 2.32 -18.31 -29.04
C GLU A 55 1.54 -19.59 -28.71
N CYS A 56 1.68 -20.09 -27.47
CA CYS A 56 1.02 -21.32 -27.01
C CYS A 56 -0.13 -21.06 -26.02
N HIS A 57 -0.13 -19.91 -25.35
CA HIS A 57 -1.06 -19.54 -24.27
C HIS A 57 -1.79 -18.22 -24.55
N ALA A 58 -2.44 -18.13 -25.71
CA ALA A 58 -3.07 -16.89 -26.17
C ALA A 58 -4.15 -16.35 -25.21
N GLU A 59 -5.00 -17.23 -24.65
CA GLU A 59 -6.08 -16.84 -23.74
C GLU A 59 -5.56 -16.35 -22.38
N GLN A 60 -4.61 -17.09 -21.79
CA GLN A 60 -3.99 -16.70 -20.52
C GLN A 60 -3.23 -15.38 -20.69
N HIS A 61 -2.49 -15.23 -21.79
CA HIS A 61 -1.83 -13.96 -22.11
C HIS A 61 -2.82 -12.81 -22.27
N ALA A 62 -3.92 -12.99 -23.02
CA ALA A 62 -4.93 -11.94 -23.21
C ALA A 62 -5.55 -11.51 -21.87
N SER A 63 -5.91 -12.47 -21.02
CA SER A 63 -6.46 -12.20 -19.69
C SER A 63 -5.47 -11.45 -18.79
N TRP A 64 -4.21 -11.90 -18.72
CA TRP A 64 -3.14 -11.24 -17.95
C TRP A 64 -2.84 -9.83 -18.47
N HIS A 65 -2.85 -9.62 -19.79
CA HIS A 65 -2.53 -8.33 -20.40
C HIS A 65 -3.53 -7.22 -20.01
N GLY A 66 -4.76 -7.59 -19.62
CA GLY A 66 -5.77 -6.67 -19.10
C GLY A 66 -5.58 -6.26 -17.63
N THR A 67 -4.68 -6.92 -16.89
CA THR A 67 -4.54 -6.75 -15.43
C THR A 67 -3.65 -5.57 -15.04
N PHE A 68 -3.77 -5.12 -13.79
CA PHE A 68 -2.86 -4.12 -13.21
C PHE A 68 -1.46 -4.68 -12.94
N HIS A 69 -1.29 -5.99 -12.73
CA HIS A 69 0.03 -6.62 -12.61
C HIS A 69 0.92 -6.32 -13.82
N ARG A 70 0.38 -6.49 -15.03
CA ARG A 70 1.07 -6.19 -16.30
C ARG A 70 1.40 -4.70 -16.47
N LYS A 71 0.59 -3.83 -15.88
CA LYS A 71 0.68 -2.36 -15.99
C LYS A 71 1.29 -1.70 -14.76
N MET A 72 1.90 -2.47 -13.86
CA MET A 72 2.42 -1.94 -12.60
C MET A 72 3.58 -0.98 -12.84
N THR A 73 4.50 -1.30 -13.75
CA THR A 73 5.58 -0.38 -14.16
C THR A 73 5.66 -0.34 -15.68
N GLN A 74 5.70 0.86 -16.24
CA GLN A 74 5.71 1.09 -17.68
C GLN A 74 6.68 2.21 -18.05
N ARG A 75 7.23 2.17 -19.28
CA ARG A 75 7.91 3.34 -19.85
C ARG A 75 6.92 4.50 -19.94
N ALA A 76 7.38 5.72 -19.70
CA ALA A 76 6.57 6.92 -19.84
C ALA A 76 6.37 7.23 -21.32
N THR A 77 5.12 7.24 -21.75
CA THR A 77 4.66 7.49 -23.13
C THR A 77 3.30 8.18 -23.06
N PRO A 78 2.82 8.83 -24.14
CA PRO A 78 1.47 9.40 -24.19
C PRO A 78 0.35 8.44 -23.77
N GLU A 79 0.53 7.14 -23.98
CA GLU A 79 -0.46 6.11 -23.67
C GLU A 79 -0.40 5.61 -22.21
N THR A 80 0.69 5.90 -21.49
CA THR A 80 0.95 5.34 -20.15
C THR A 80 1.04 6.39 -19.04
N VAL A 81 1.29 7.65 -19.39
CA VAL A 81 1.24 8.79 -18.46
C VAL A 81 -0.21 9.23 -18.31
N LEU A 82 -0.76 9.02 -17.12
CA LEU A 82 -2.18 9.32 -16.84
C LEU A 82 -2.40 10.76 -16.39
N ALA A 83 -1.39 11.41 -15.83
CA ALA A 83 -1.49 12.79 -15.37
C ALA A 83 -1.36 13.80 -16.51
N PRO A 84 -1.99 14.98 -16.35
CA PRO A 84 -1.75 16.08 -17.26
C PRO A 84 -0.39 16.73 -16.94
N PHE A 85 0.46 16.86 -17.97
CA PHE A 85 1.71 17.64 -17.98
C PHE A 85 1.53 18.86 -18.91
N ALA A 86 0.56 19.71 -18.57
CA ALA A 86 0.07 20.79 -19.42
C ALA A 86 0.50 22.18 -18.92
N GLY A 87 1.70 22.30 -18.31
CA GLY A 87 2.20 23.57 -17.77
C GLY A 87 1.84 23.83 -16.31
N GLN A 88 1.35 22.82 -15.57
CA GLN A 88 0.98 23.02 -14.17
C GLN A 88 2.20 23.33 -13.31
N VAL A 89 2.00 24.25 -12.36
CA VAL A 89 2.95 24.55 -11.31
C VAL A 89 2.40 23.95 -10.01
N LEU A 90 3.10 22.95 -9.48
CA LEU A 90 2.78 22.36 -8.19
C LEU A 90 3.67 22.97 -7.10
N ALA A 91 3.15 23.05 -5.88
CA ALA A 91 3.90 23.50 -4.74
C ALA A 91 3.62 22.62 -3.52
N SER A 92 4.67 22.22 -2.81
CA SER A 92 4.54 21.53 -1.53
C SER A 92 5.79 21.77 -0.68
N ARG A 93 5.60 22.00 0.62
CA ARG A 93 6.69 22.16 1.61
C ARG A 93 7.78 23.15 1.17
N GLY A 94 7.40 24.28 0.60
CA GLY A 94 8.33 25.32 0.15
C GLY A 94 9.18 24.91 -1.07
N ARG A 95 8.67 23.99 -1.92
CA ARG A 95 9.28 23.62 -3.20
C ARG A 95 8.30 23.85 -4.32
N ARG A 96 8.82 24.27 -5.47
CA ARG A 96 8.07 24.47 -6.72
C ARG A 96 8.44 23.42 -7.75
N TYR A 97 7.44 22.88 -8.43
CA TYR A 97 7.58 21.86 -9.45
C TYR A 97 6.83 22.32 -10.70
N GLU A 98 7.50 22.40 -11.84
CA GLU A 98 6.89 22.87 -13.08
C GLU A 98 6.81 21.71 -14.06
N LEU A 99 5.59 21.31 -14.40
CA LEU A 99 5.32 20.19 -15.28
C LEU A 99 5.13 20.67 -16.70
N SER A 100 5.79 20.04 -17.65
CA SER A 100 5.63 20.39 -19.07
C SER A 100 5.66 19.16 -19.96
N ARG A 101 5.15 19.33 -21.17
CA ARG A 101 5.14 18.30 -22.21
C ARG A 101 5.60 18.91 -23.53
N GLN A 102 6.52 18.23 -24.21
CA GLN A 102 7.03 18.59 -25.52
C GLN A 102 6.86 17.39 -26.47
N GLY A 103 5.83 17.40 -27.31
CA GLY A 103 5.45 16.24 -28.11
C GLY A 103 5.13 15.04 -27.22
N ASP A 104 5.92 13.97 -27.32
CA ASP A 104 5.77 12.74 -26.53
C ASP A 104 6.66 12.71 -25.27
N ARG A 105 7.41 13.79 -25.01
CA ARG A 105 8.28 13.90 -23.84
C ARG A 105 7.58 14.66 -22.72
N PHE A 106 7.67 14.11 -21.52
CA PHE A 106 7.17 14.70 -20.30
C PHE A 106 8.35 15.16 -19.47
N GLU A 107 8.29 16.36 -18.92
CA GLU A 107 9.39 16.98 -18.19
C GLU A 107 8.91 17.62 -16.90
N ILE A 108 9.82 17.68 -15.93
CA ILE A 108 9.61 18.37 -14.66
C ILE A 108 10.83 19.23 -14.35
N ASN A 109 10.60 20.50 -14.01
CA ASN A 109 11.60 21.36 -13.39
C ASN A 109 11.38 21.37 -11.86
N LEU A 110 12.40 20.93 -11.12
CA LEU A 110 12.35 20.72 -9.67
C LEU A 110 13.73 20.94 -9.06
N VAL A 111 13.78 21.13 -7.74
CA VAL A 111 15.05 21.04 -6.99
C VAL A 111 15.62 19.64 -7.16
N ASP A 112 16.89 19.54 -7.56
CA ASP A 112 17.53 18.27 -7.89
C ASP A 112 17.42 17.27 -6.71
N PRO A 113 16.68 16.15 -6.89
CA PRO A 113 16.51 15.17 -5.83
C PRO A 113 17.82 14.50 -5.39
N ASP A 114 18.83 14.44 -6.26
CA ASP A 114 20.14 13.88 -5.91
C ASP A 114 20.94 14.83 -5.02
N TRP A 115 20.89 16.14 -5.31
CA TRP A 115 21.45 17.16 -4.42
C TRP A 115 20.72 17.17 -3.07
N GLU A 116 19.38 17.23 -3.10
CA GLU A 116 18.59 17.36 -1.87
C GLU A 116 18.74 16.12 -0.97
N SER A 117 18.73 14.92 -1.55
CA SER A 117 19.00 13.69 -0.80
C SER A 117 20.39 13.73 -0.19
N GLY A 118 21.42 14.16 -0.94
CA GLY A 118 22.80 14.24 -0.46
C GLY A 118 22.97 15.17 0.74
N VAL A 119 22.39 16.37 0.71
CA VAL A 119 22.47 17.33 1.83
C VAL A 119 21.67 16.88 3.05
N LEU A 120 20.55 16.16 2.86
CA LEU A 120 19.80 15.55 3.95
C LEU A 120 20.56 14.41 4.64
N PHE A 121 21.46 13.71 3.93
CA PHE A 121 22.32 12.67 4.51
C PHE A 121 23.43 13.22 5.41
N VAL A 122 23.92 14.44 5.15
CA VAL A 122 25.00 15.08 5.93
C VAL A 122 24.48 16.00 7.04
N GLU A 123 23.22 15.81 7.46
CA GLU A 123 22.57 16.52 8.57
C GLU A 123 22.61 18.05 8.47
N THR A 124 22.59 18.60 7.25
CA THR A 124 22.45 20.05 7.06
C THR A 124 21.08 20.50 7.59
N ASP A 125 21.05 21.64 8.29
CA ASP A 125 19.79 22.15 8.82
C ASP A 125 18.82 22.52 7.68
N ARG A 126 17.53 22.39 7.96
CA ARG A 126 16.47 22.58 6.96
C ARG A 126 16.44 23.99 6.39
N ALA A 127 16.76 25.02 7.17
CA ALA A 127 16.73 26.40 6.70
C ALA A 127 17.81 26.65 5.65
N THR A 128 19.00 26.07 5.84
CA THR A 128 20.08 26.11 4.85
C THR A 128 19.69 25.40 3.55
N ILE A 129 19.10 24.19 3.64
CA ILE A 129 18.63 23.45 2.46
C ILE A 129 17.56 24.27 1.72
N ASP A 130 16.63 24.88 2.44
CA ASP A 130 15.58 25.72 1.86
C ASP A 130 16.16 26.96 1.16
N ALA A 131 17.13 27.65 1.78
CA ALA A 131 17.76 28.84 1.22
C ALA A 131 18.55 28.57 -0.07
N GLN A 132 19.17 27.40 -0.20
CA GLN A 132 19.95 27.02 -1.38
C GLN A 132 19.11 26.37 -2.49
N SER A 133 17.91 25.89 -2.15
CA SER A 133 17.14 24.99 -3.02
C SER A 133 16.88 25.52 -4.44
N GLU A 134 16.57 26.81 -4.59
CA GLU A 134 16.30 27.41 -5.91
C GLU A 134 17.53 27.43 -6.83
N GLN A 135 18.75 27.47 -6.28
CA GLN A 135 20.00 27.45 -7.04
C GLN A 135 20.30 26.05 -7.62
N HIS A 136 19.65 25.02 -7.09
CA HIS A 136 19.86 23.61 -7.45
C HIS A 136 18.68 23.03 -8.25
N ARG A 137 17.91 23.88 -8.94
CA ARG A 137 16.82 23.40 -9.80
C ARG A 137 17.35 22.83 -11.12
N VAL A 138 16.76 21.73 -11.55
CA VAL A 138 17.08 21.01 -12.79
C VAL A 138 15.79 20.67 -13.53
N THR A 139 15.85 20.59 -14.86
CA THR A 139 14.79 19.98 -15.67
C THR A 139 15.20 18.56 -16.02
N ARG A 140 14.36 17.57 -15.70
CA ARG A 140 14.60 16.16 -16.04
C ARG A 140 13.39 15.54 -16.73
N PRO A 141 13.59 14.62 -17.69
CA PRO A 141 12.49 13.92 -18.34
C PRO A 141 11.88 12.88 -17.41
N ILE A 142 10.56 12.71 -17.48
CA ILE A 142 9.87 11.56 -16.92
C ILE A 142 10.08 10.38 -17.87
N VAL A 143 10.69 9.31 -17.39
CA VAL A 143 11.09 8.16 -18.23
C VAL A 143 10.28 6.91 -17.94
N MET A 144 9.69 6.82 -16.75
CA MET A 144 8.95 5.63 -16.30
C MET A 144 7.82 5.99 -15.34
N THR A 145 6.80 5.14 -15.27
CA THR A 145 5.68 5.24 -14.33
C THR A 145 5.55 3.98 -13.48
N THR A 146 5.04 4.12 -12.27
CA THR A 146 4.61 3.00 -11.40
C THR A 146 3.19 3.25 -10.90
N GLY A 147 2.33 2.24 -10.98
CA GLY A 147 0.93 2.30 -10.61
C GLY A 147 0.01 2.66 -11.79
N SER A 148 -1.14 1.99 -11.85
CA SER A 148 -2.11 2.12 -12.95
C SER A 148 -3.58 1.97 -12.54
N HIS A 149 -3.87 1.82 -11.23
CA HIS A 149 -5.24 1.62 -10.73
C HIS A 149 -5.74 2.81 -9.91
N HIS A 150 -5.15 3.07 -8.75
CA HIS A 150 -5.60 4.15 -7.84
C HIS A 150 -4.74 5.41 -7.95
N MET A 151 -3.43 5.23 -8.02
CA MET A 151 -2.45 6.31 -8.14
C MET A 151 -1.35 5.92 -9.12
N GLN A 152 -0.71 6.92 -9.70
CA GLN A 152 0.48 6.76 -10.53
C GLN A 152 1.61 7.66 -10.04
N GLY A 153 2.76 7.07 -9.76
CA GLY A 153 4.02 7.75 -9.48
C GLY A 153 4.91 7.79 -10.73
N TYR A 154 5.84 8.75 -10.76
CA TYR A 154 6.67 9.03 -11.93
C TYR A 154 8.15 9.09 -11.57
N TRP A 155 8.99 8.64 -12.51
CA TRP A 155 10.42 8.47 -12.30
C TRP A 155 11.24 9.30 -13.29
N ILE A 156 12.28 9.94 -12.77
CA ILE A 156 13.27 10.69 -13.53
C ILE A 156 14.65 10.00 -13.43
N PRO A 157 15.54 10.20 -14.42
CA PRO A 157 16.94 9.77 -14.32
C PRO A 157 17.60 10.36 -13.07
N GLY A 158 18.45 9.57 -12.41
CA GLY A 158 19.30 9.98 -11.30
C GLY A 158 20.75 10.27 -11.72
N PHE A 159 21.62 10.42 -10.73
CA PHE A 159 23.00 10.92 -10.93
C PHE A 159 23.96 9.97 -11.67
N ARG A 160 23.80 8.63 -11.58
CA ARG A 160 24.73 7.65 -12.18
C ARG A 160 24.03 6.43 -12.78
N GLY A 161 24.55 5.96 -13.91
CA GLY A 161 24.07 4.77 -14.60
C GLY A 161 22.60 4.91 -15.02
N ASN A 162 21.79 3.90 -14.74
CA ASN A 162 20.33 3.93 -14.93
C ASN A 162 19.57 3.99 -13.60
N LEU A 163 20.11 4.72 -12.62
CA LEU A 163 19.42 5.03 -11.38
C LEU A 163 18.17 5.87 -11.68
N LEU A 164 17.05 5.55 -11.04
CA LEU A 164 15.79 6.27 -11.17
C LEU A 164 15.35 6.82 -9.83
N ARG A 165 15.04 8.12 -9.80
CA ARG A 165 14.49 8.84 -8.65
C ARG A 165 13.01 9.08 -8.84
N GLN A 166 12.24 8.93 -7.77
CA GLN A 166 10.84 9.30 -7.79
C GLN A 166 10.69 10.81 -7.72
N ILE A 167 9.74 11.38 -8.47
CA ILE A 167 9.25 12.73 -8.16
C ILE A 167 8.37 12.67 -6.88
N PRO A 168 8.38 13.68 -6.00
CA PRO A 168 7.65 13.65 -4.72
C PRO A 168 6.14 13.92 -4.89
N TRP A 169 5.52 13.35 -5.91
CA TRP A 169 4.13 13.55 -6.28
C TRP A 169 3.50 12.27 -6.85
N TYR A 170 2.26 12.03 -6.48
CA TYR A 170 1.38 11.05 -7.09
C TYR A 170 0.26 11.74 -7.86
N PHE A 171 -0.17 11.12 -8.95
CA PHE A 171 -1.44 11.46 -9.57
C PHE A 171 -2.52 10.49 -9.10
N HIS A 172 -3.54 11.01 -8.43
CA HIS A 172 -4.70 10.24 -8.00
C HIS A 172 -5.69 10.11 -9.17
N ILE A 173 -5.90 8.88 -9.63
CA ILE A 173 -6.57 8.61 -10.90
C ILE A 173 -8.07 8.94 -10.81
N ALA A 174 -8.77 8.49 -9.76
CA ALA A 174 -10.21 8.71 -9.66
C ALA A 174 -10.59 10.19 -9.42
N GLU A 175 -9.71 10.97 -8.80
CA GLU A 175 -9.95 12.39 -8.48
C GLU A 175 -9.21 13.34 -9.42
N GLN A 176 -8.51 12.79 -10.42
CA GLN A 176 -7.80 13.53 -11.47
C GLN A 176 -6.93 14.67 -10.92
N ARG A 177 -6.21 14.43 -9.82
CA ARG A 177 -5.43 15.46 -9.12
C ARG A 177 -4.07 14.97 -8.66
N TRP A 178 -3.14 15.91 -8.60
CA TRP A 178 -1.83 15.71 -7.99
C TRP A 178 -1.94 15.74 -6.45
N ILE A 179 -1.22 14.83 -5.79
CA ILE A 179 -1.12 14.70 -4.34
C ILE A 179 0.37 14.62 -3.97
N PRO A 180 0.86 15.45 -3.03
CA PRO A 180 2.23 15.32 -2.55
C PRO A 180 2.46 13.94 -1.96
N ARG A 181 3.66 13.37 -2.14
CA ARG A 181 3.95 12.01 -1.71
C ARG A 181 3.70 11.77 -0.22
N GLU A 182 4.06 12.72 0.63
CA GLU A 182 3.89 12.61 2.09
C GLU A 182 2.41 12.68 2.53
N ASP A 183 1.52 13.14 1.64
CA ASP A 183 0.09 13.27 1.89
C ASP A 183 -0.75 12.15 1.22
N ALA A 184 -0.13 11.34 0.35
CA ALA A 184 -0.75 10.19 -0.32
C ALA A 184 -0.80 8.93 0.56
N PHE A 185 -0.05 8.92 1.65
CA PHE A 185 0.01 7.83 2.63
C PHE A 185 -0.33 8.35 4.02
N LEU A 186 -0.57 7.43 4.96
CA LEU A 186 -0.74 7.81 6.35
C LEU A 186 0.65 7.99 6.97
N GLU A 187 1.09 9.24 7.02
CA GLU A 187 2.36 9.66 7.62
C GLU A 187 2.16 10.79 8.63
N PRO A 188 2.99 10.86 9.68
CA PRO A 188 2.92 11.94 10.65
C PRO A 188 3.05 13.33 10.02
N PRO A 189 2.34 14.34 10.55
CA PRO A 189 2.44 15.71 10.07
C PRO A 189 3.89 16.20 10.16
N GLY A 190 4.38 16.82 9.08
CA GLY A 190 5.75 17.34 9.05
C GLY A 190 6.83 16.30 8.74
N SER A 191 6.48 15.03 8.46
CA SER A 191 7.41 13.98 8.00
C SER A 191 8.40 14.48 6.95
N ARG A 192 9.68 14.10 7.01
CA ARG A 192 10.70 14.58 6.06
C ARG A 192 10.34 14.19 4.62
N ARG A 193 10.75 15.02 3.64
CA ARG A 193 10.64 14.66 2.22
C ARG A 193 11.46 13.41 1.94
N HIS A 194 10.93 12.53 1.10
CA HIS A 194 11.54 11.25 0.79
C HIS A 194 11.61 11.02 -0.72
N PHE A 195 12.80 10.68 -1.22
CA PHE A 195 13.05 10.41 -2.64
C PHE A 195 13.46 8.95 -2.84
N MET A 196 12.51 8.10 -3.22
CA MET A 196 12.78 6.69 -3.46
C MET A 196 13.69 6.46 -4.66
N ILE A 197 14.40 5.32 -4.63
CA ILE A 197 15.19 4.80 -5.75
C ILE A 197 14.48 3.55 -6.26
N TRP A 198 13.92 3.60 -7.47
CA TRP A 198 13.12 2.47 -8.00
C TRP A 198 13.93 1.17 -8.03
N ASN A 199 15.20 1.28 -8.41
CA ASN A 199 16.11 0.16 -8.66
C ASN A 199 16.31 -0.72 -7.41
N SER A 200 16.26 -0.16 -6.21
CA SER A 200 16.45 -0.88 -4.95
C SER A 200 15.16 -1.00 -4.14
N ASN A 201 14.27 -0.02 -4.17
CA ASN A 201 13.06 0.00 -3.35
C ASN A 201 11.86 -0.70 -4.01
N CYS A 202 11.72 -0.60 -5.34
CA CYS A 202 10.50 -1.00 -6.05
C CYS A 202 10.71 -2.20 -6.97
N LEU A 203 11.94 -2.38 -7.49
CA LEU A 203 12.30 -3.38 -8.49
C LEU A 203 11.82 -4.80 -8.13
N ALA A 204 12.01 -5.21 -6.87
CA ALA A 204 11.70 -6.55 -6.41
C ALA A 204 10.23 -6.94 -6.59
N CYS A 205 9.32 -5.98 -6.43
CA CYS A 205 7.87 -6.22 -6.52
C CYS A 205 7.25 -5.71 -7.82
N HIS A 206 7.91 -4.80 -8.55
CA HIS A 206 7.33 -4.11 -9.71
C HIS A 206 8.05 -4.42 -11.03
N SER A 207 8.81 -5.52 -11.09
CA SER A 207 9.43 -6.03 -12.30
C SER A 207 9.46 -7.55 -12.32
N THR A 208 9.85 -8.14 -13.45
CA THR A 208 10.06 -9.58 -13.56
C THR A 208 11.52 -9.88 -13.85
N GLY A 209 12.11 -10.82 -13.10
CA GLY A 209 13.50 -11.22 -13.24
C GLY A 209 14.45 -10.02 -13.12
N GLY A 210 14.23 -9.15 -12.12
CA GLY A 210 15.01 -7.94 -11.90
C GLY A 210 16.37 -8.16 -11.21
N SER A 211 17.32 -7.29 -11.47
CA SER A 211 18.62 -7.20 -10.79
C SER A 211 18.98 -5.73 -10.64
N PRO A 212 19.11 -5.17 -9.42
CA PRO A 212 19.41 -3.75 -9.27
C PRO A 212 20.76 -3.39 -9.89
N GLY A 213 21.76 -4.28 -9.80
CA GLY A 213 23.06 -4.06 -10.44
C GLY A 213 23.79 -2.85 -9.85
N MET A 214 23.60 -2.57 -8.56
CA MET A 214 24.25 -1.48 -7.86
C MET A 214 25.65 -1.91 -7.41
N ASN A 215 26.65 -1.16 -7.82
CA ASN A 215 27.97 -1.24 -7.24
C ASN A 215 27.99 -0.40 -5.95
N THR A 216 28.12 -1.04 -4.79
CA THR A 216 28.04 -0.34 -3.50
C THR A 216 29.24 0.56 -3.20
N GLN A 217 30.35 0.43 -3.94
CA GLN A 217 31.52 1.30 -3.80
C GLN A 217 31.42 2.56 -4.67
N THR A 218 30.94 2.43 -5.92
CA THR A 218 30.86 3.55 -6.88
C THR A 218 29.47 4.19 -6.94
N LEU A 219 28.46 3.54 -6.32
CA LEU A 219 27.04 3.85 -6.42
C LEU A 219 26.50 3.88 -7.86
N GLU A 220 27.25 3.33 -8.82
CA GLU A 220 26.78 3.16 -10.18
C GLU A 220 25.72 2.05 -10.23
N VAL A 221 24.59 2.33 -10.89
CA VAL A 221 23.48 1.39 -11.04
C VAL A 221 23.38 0.94 -12.48
N ARG A 222 23.36 -0.38 -12.69
CA ARG A 222 23.18 -1.04 -14.00
C ARG A 222 22.05 -2.06 -13.93
N THR A 223 20.85 -1.56 -13.68
CA THR A 223 19.67 -2.39 -13.50
C THR A 223 19.25 -3.07 -14.80
N GLU A 224 18.97 -4.36 -14.68
CA GLU A 224 18.44 -5.19 -15.75
C GLU A 224 17.16 -5.89 -15.29
N VAL A 225 16.19 -6.03 -16.18
CA VAL A 225 14.94 -6.78 -15.95
C VAL A 225 14.64 -7.66 -17.14
N ALA A 226 13.94 -8.78 -16.91
CA ALA A 226 13.35 -9.54 -18.01
C ALA A 226 12.22 -8.72 -18.65
N GLU A 227 11.34 -8.16 -17.82
CA GLU A 227 10.21 -7.31 -18.21
C GLU A 227 9.90 -6.26 -17.13
N LEU A 228 9.32 -5.14 -17.55
CA LEU A 228 8.72 -4.15 -16.64
C LEU A 228 7.32 -4.61 -16.24
N GLY A 229 6.97 -4.41 -14.97
CA GLY A 229 5.73 -4.95 -14.40
C GLY A 229 5.83 -6.46 -14.09
N ILE A 230 4.73 -7.00 -13.60
CA ILE A 230 4.65 -8.40 -13.17
C ILE A 230 4.14 -9.24 -14.34
N SER A 231 5.02 -10.02 -14.93
CA SER A 231 4.78 -10.85 -16.11
C SER A 231 4.64 -12.33 -15.75
N CYS A 232 4.37 -13.17 -16.75
CA CYS A 232 4.11 -14.60 -16.58
C CYS A 232 5.16 -15.28 -15.69
N GLU A 233 6.44 -14.97 -15.94
CA GLU A 233 7.57 -15.64 -15.31
C GLU A 233 7.78 -15.21 -13.84
N ALA A 234 7.13 -14.14 -13.37
CA ALA A 234 7.13 -13.78 -11.94
C ALA A 234 6.37 -14.80 -11.09
N CYS A 235 5.36 -15.47 -11.66
CA CYS A 235 4.57 -16.50 -11.00
C CYS A 235 4.91 -17.92 -11.45
N HIS A 236 5.40 -18.09 -12.68
CA HIS A 236 5.69 -19.39 -13.28
C HIS A 236 7.19 -19.77 -13.27
N GLY A 237 8.07 -18.82 -12.93
CA GLY A 237 9.52 -18.97 -13.00
C GLY A 237 10.06 -18.83 -14.42
N ALA A 238 11.38 -18.93 -14.54
CA ALA A 238 12.11 -18.78 -15.80
C ALA A 238 11.70 -19.83 -16.87
N GLY A 239 11.16 -19.38 -18.00
CA GLY A 239 10.49 -20.22 -18.99
C GLY A 239 11.37 -20.79 -20.11
N ARG A 240 12.66 -20.46 -20.20
CA ARG A 240 13.53 -20.92 -21.31
C ARG A 240 13.53 -22.42 -21.50
N ARG A 241 13.65 -23.19 -20.41
CA ARG A 241 13.66 -24.65 -20.45
C ARG A 241 12.33 -25.19 -20.97
N HIS A 242 11.23 -24.62 -20.49
CA HIS A 242 9.88 -24.98 -20.92
C HIS A 242 9.64 -24.70 -22.40
N VAL A 243 9.93 -23.49 -22.86
CA VAL A 243 9.77 -23.12 -24.27
C VAL A 243 10.62 -24.02 -25.18
N ALA A 244 11.88 -24.26 -24.81
CA ALA A 244 12.76 -25.15 -25.58
C ALA A 244 12.22 -26.59 -25.62
N HIS A 245 11.81 -27.13 -24.47
CA HIS A 245 11.24 -28.47 -24.37
C HIS A 245 9.99 -28.63 -25.24
N ARG A 246 9.03 -27.69 -25.14
CA ARG A 246 7.76 -27.73 -25.88
C ARG A 246 7.94 -27.52 -27.38
N ARG A 247 8.81 -26.61 -27.81
CA ARG A 247 9.14 -26.44 -29.23
C ARG A 247 9.79 -27.69 -29.81
N SER A 248 10.71 -28.33 -29.07
CA SER A 248 11.33 -29.58 -29.52
C SER A 248 10.32 -30.74 -29.62
N ALA A 249 9.38 -30.84 -28.67
CA ALA A 249 8.33 -31.85 -28.70
C ALA A 249 7.34 -31.60 -29.86
N ALA A 250 6.96 -30.35 -30.12
CA ALA A 250 6.11 -29.97 -31.25
C ALA A 250 6.80 -30.27 -32.60
N ALA A 251 8.11 -30.03 -32.71
CA ALA A 251 8.89 -30.39 -33.90
C ALA A 251 8.94 -31.91 -34.12
N LYS A 252 9.05 -32.71 -33.04
CA LYS A 252 9.02 -34.19 -33.10
C LYS A 252 7.62 -34.75 -33.42
N LYS A 253 6.53 -34.09 -33.00
CA LYS A 253 5.15 -34.47 -33.36
C LYS A 253 4.86 -34.40 -34.85
N LYS A 254 5.55 -33.54 -35.60
CA LYS A 254 5.47 -33.52 -37.07
C LYS A 254 6.10 -34.76 -37.73
N VAL A 255 6.73 -35.66 -36.97
CA VAL A 255 7.44 -36.86 -37.46
C VAL A 255 6.79 -38.18 -37.01
N SER A 256 5.87 -38.21 -36.04
CA SER A 256 5.07 -39.44 -35.76
C SER A 256 3.77 -39.17 -34.98
N ALA A 257 2.69 -39.87 -35.36
CA ALA A 257 1.36 -39.79 -34.75
C ALA A 257 1.25 -40.45 -33.35
N GLN A 258 2.31 -41.11 -32.86
CA GLN A 258 2.31 -41.82 -31.58
C GLN A 258 2.55 -40.90 -30.36
N ALA A 259 2.82 -39.61 -30.57
CA ALA A 259 3.31 -38.67 -29.55
C ALA A 259 2.22 -37.94 -28.74
N ASP A 260 0.94 -38.31 -28.89
CA ASP A 260 -0.16 -37.66 -28.18
C ASP A 260 -0.34 -38.11 -26.73
N ARG A 261 0.12 -39.33 -26.37
CA ARG A 261 -0.03 -39.87 -25.00
C ARG A 261 1.14 -39.57 -24.06
N ALA A 262 2.30 -39.14 -24.56
CA ALA A 262 3.49 -38.86 -23.74
C ALA A 262 3.54 -37.44 -23.13
N ILE A 263 2.59 -36.56 -23.48
CA ILE A 263 2.50 -35.17 -23.00
C ILE A 263 1.41 -34.99 -21.92
N ALA A 264 0.70 -36.06 -21.55
CA ALA A 264 -0.31 -36.03 -20.48
C ALA A 264 0.34 -36.23 -19.11
N GLY A 265 1.17 -35.27 -18.68
CA GLY A 265 1.81 -35.28 -17.36
C GLY A 265 2.18 -33.87 -16.91
N PRO A 266 2.40 -33.65 -15.60
CA PRO A 266 2.89 -32.37 -15.10
C PRO A 266 4.23 -32.03 -15.75
N ASP A 267 4.33 -30.83 -16.31
CA ASP A 267 5.56 -30.33 -16.93
C ASP A 267 6.52 -29.87 -15.83
N PRO A 268 7.65 -30.56 -15.58
CA PRO A 268 8.57 -30.15 -14.51
C PRO A 268 9.44 -28.96 -14.90
N THR A 269 9.33 -28.46 -16.14
CA THR A 269 10.20 -27.39 -16.65
C THR A 269 9.65 -25.98 -16.40
N ILE A 270 8.43 -25.86 -15.89
CA ILE A 270 7.79 -24.60 -15.51
C ILE A 270 6.88 -24.83 -14.29
N VAL A 271 6.79 -23.86 -13.40
CA VAL A 271 5.87 -23.94 -12.26
C VAL A 271 4.45 -23.63 -12.70
N ASN A 272 3.49 -24.39 -12.19
CA ASN A 272 2.08 -24.00 -12.20
C ASN A 272 1.64 -23.82 -10.74
N PRO A 273 1.41 -22.59 -10.27
CA PRO A 273 1.04 -22.32 -8.88
C PRO A 273 -0.18 -23.10 -8.39
N ALA A 274 -1.14 -23.42 -9.28
CA ALA A 274 -2.34 -24.21 -8.93
C ALA A 274 -2.05 -25.70 -8.66
N ARG A 275 -0.83 -26.18 -8.96
CA ARG A 275 -0.38 -27.55 -8.69
C ARG A 275 0.54 -27.65 -7.48
N LEU A 276 0.91 -26.52 -6.87
CA LEU A 276 1.70 -26.49 -5.65
C LEU A 276 0.80 -26.77 -4.42
N ASP A 277 1.40 -27.22 -3.33
CA ASP A 277 0.69 -27.20 -2.05
C ASP A 277 0.39 -25.75 -1.63
N HIS A 278 -0.59 -25.59 -0.74
CA HIS A 278 -1.10 -24.26 -0.37
C HIS A 278 -0.04 -23.30 0.18
N ARG A 279 1.04 -23.80 0.81
CA ARG A 279 2.11 -22.96 1.35
C ARG A 279 2.97 -22.43 0.20
N ARG A 280 3.49 -23.34 -0.63
CA ARG A 280 4.30 -23.00 -1.81
C ARG A 280 3.52 -22.13 -2.81
N ALA A 281 2.24 -22.41 -3.03
CA ALA A 281 1.36 -21.56 -3.83
C ALA A 281 1.25 -20.14 -3.26
N SER A 282 1.12 -20.00 -1.93
CA SER A 282 1.03 -18.70 -1.27
C SER A 282 2.35 -17.92 -1.30
N HIS A 283 3.49 -18.60 -1.29
CA HIS A 283 4.80 -17.95 -1.40
C HIS A 283 4.98 -17.22 -2.74
N VAL A 284 4.38 -17.72 -3.82
CA VAL A 284 4.40 -17.07 -5.13
C VAL A 284 3.80 -15.65 -5.06
N CYS A 285 2.76 -15.45 -4.25
CA CYS A 285 2.17 -14.13 -4.02
C CYS A 285 2.91 -13.35 -2.92
N GLY A 286 3.35 -14.07 -1.87
CA GLY A 286 4.05 -13.52 -0.71
C GLY A 286 5.39 -12.87 -1.05
N GLN A 287 6.02 -13.19 -2.18
CA GLN A 287 7.23 -12.49 -2.65
C GLN A 287 7.02 -11.00 -2.92
N CYS A 288 5.77 -10.54 -3.09
CA CYS A 288 5.43 -9.14 -3.28
C CYS A 288 4.39 -8.64 -2.26
N HIS A 289 3.36 -9.43 -1.97
CA HIS A 289 2.26 -9.06 -1.05
C HIS A 289 2.62 -9.31 0.42
N SER A 290 3.84 -8.95 0.81
CA SER A 290 4.41 -9.13 2.15
C SER A 290 5.39 -8.01 2.46
N THR A 291 5.76 -7.86 3.72
CA THR A 291 6.91 -7.05 4.11
C THR A 291 8.06 -8.00 4.30
N PHE A 292 9.11 -7.81 3.50
CA PHE A 292 10.30 -8.63 3.54
C PHE A 292 11.55 -7.75 3.61
N LEU A 293 12.60 -8.29 4.23
CA LEU A 293 13.95 -7.76 4.14
C LEU A 293 14.87 -8.76 3.44
N PRO A 294 15.86 -8.27 2.66
CA PRO A 294 16.90 -9.14 2.16
C PRO A 294 17.80 -9.60 3.33
N PRO A 295 18.05 -10.92 3.49
CA PRO A 295 18.98 -11.42 4.51
C PRO A 295 20.39 -10.86 4.33
N ASP A 296 20.78 -10.59 3.08
CA ASP A 296 22.01 -9.90 2.70
C ASP A 296 21.67 -8.74 1.75
N ASN A 297 21.68 -7.53 2.31
CA ASN A 297 21.37 -6.32 1.56
C ASN A 297 22.41 -6.02 0.47
N GLN A 298 23.68 -6.34 0.67
CA GLN A 298 24.72 -6.09 -0.34
C GLN A 298 24.54 -7.02 -1.53
N SER A 299 24.28 -8.31 -1.28
CA SER A 299 23.97 -9.28 -2.32
C SER A 299 22.70 -8.89 -3.09
N TYR A 300 21.64 -8.44 -2.38
CA TYR A 300 20.42 -7.94 -3.02
C TYR A 300 20.69 -6.74 -3.93
N LEU A 301 21.39 -5.71 -3.44
CA LEU A 301 21.71 -4.51 -4.23
C LEU A 301 22.55 -4.85 -5.48
N ALA A 302 23.42 -5.84 -5.40
CA ALA A 302 24.18 -6.28 -6.58
C ALA A 302 23.32 -7.12 -7.55
N ASN A 303 22.57 -8.12 -7.05
CA ASN A 303 22.09 -9.23 -7.87
C ASN A 303 20.57 -9.42 -7.93
N GLY A 304 19.82 -8.77 -7.02
CA GLY A 304 18.40 -9.01 -6.78
C GLY A 304 18.14 -10.26 -5.94
N TYR A 305 16.86 -10.58 -5.71
CA TYR A 305 16.47 -11.79 -5.00
C TYR A 305 16.70 -13.04 -5.85
N GLY A 306 17.11 -14.13 -5.18
CA GLY A 306 17.31 -15.44 -5.80
C GLY A 306 16.03 -16.29 -5.92
N TYR A 307 14.89 -15.82 -5.40
CA TYR A 307 13.65 -16.58 -5.32
C TYR A 307 13.18 -17.02 -6.71
N GLN A 308 12.82 -18.30 -6.85
CA GLN A 308 12.02 -18.80 -7.96
C GLN A 308 10.65 -19.26 -7.46
N PRO A 309 9.57 -19.05 -8.22
CA PRO A 309 8.28 -19.64 -7.90
C PRO A 309 8.40 -21.14 -7.68
N GLY A 310 7.84 -21.63 -6.58
CA GLY A 310 8.01 -23.01 -6.11
C GLY A 310 9.06 -23.18 -5.02
N ASP A 311 9.89 -22.17 -4.74
CA ASP A 311 10.83 -22.20 -3.62
C ASP A 311 10.18 -21.90 -2.26
N GLU A 312 10.96 -22.05 -1.20
CA GLU A 312 10.63 -21.57 0.13
C GLU A 312 10.94 -20.09 0.26
N LEU A 313 9.93 -19.26 0.54
CA LEU A 313 10.09 -17.81 0.58
C LEU A 313 11.11 -17.39 1.63
N SER A 314 11.13 -18.07 2.78
CA SER A 314 12.04 -17.75 3.89
C SER A 314 13.51 -18.04 3.60
N THR A 315 13.85 -18.68 2.48
CA THR A 315 15.25 -18.91 2.09
C THR A 315 15.89 -17.70 1.42
N THR A 316 15.07 -16.79 0.88
CA THR A 316 15.52 -15.62 0.12
C THR A 316 15.02 -14.31 0.73
N PHE A 317 14.05 -14.37 1.63
CA PHE A 317 13.42 -13.23 2.28
C PHE A 317 13.32 -13.48 3.78
N GLU A 318 13.63 -12.48 4.59
CA GLU A 318 13.19 -12.44 5.98
C GLU A 318 11.81 -11.78 6.04
N VAL A 319 10.78 -12.57 6.39
CA VAL A 319 9.39 -12.09 6.45
C VAL A 319 9.09 -11.51 7.82
N VAL A 320 8.52 -10.30 7.88
CA VAL A 320 8.23 -9.63 9.16
C VAL A 320 6.97 -10.22 9.79
N ARG A 321 7.10 -11.24 10.64
CA ARG A 321 5.97 -11.86 11.36
C ARG A 321 5.67 -11.15 12.67
N PHE A 322 4.39 -11.14 13.06
CA PHE A 322 3.95 -10.53 14.30
C PHE A 322 4.67 -11.12 15.53
N GLY A 323 5.13 -10.26 16.43
CA GLY A 323 5.77 -10.63 17.70
C GLY A 323 7.26 -11.01 17.61
N GLU A 324 7.79 -11.26 16.41
CA GLU A 324 9.20 -11.59 16.18
C GLU A 324 10.12 -10.37 16.33
N PRO A 325 11.45 -10.56 16.53
CA PRO A 325 12.39 -9.46 16.78
C PRO A 325 12.32 -8.35 15.73
N LEU A 326 12.27 -8.71 14.45
CA LEU A 326 12.21 -7.73 13.36
C LEU A 326 10.94 -6.87 13.42
N HIS A 327 9.79 -7.48 13.76
CA HIS A 327 8.56 -6.73 13.99
C HIS A 327 8.70 -5.71 15.12
N ARG A 328 9.34 -6.08 16.24
CA ARG A 328 9.54 -5.18 17.38
C ARG A 328 10.45 -4.01 17.01
N VAL A 329 11.51 -4.25 16.24
CA VAL A 329 12.39 -3.18 15.74
C VAL A 329 11.59 -2.20 14.88
N MET A 330 10.82 -2.69 13.92
CA MET A 330 9.99 -1.84 13.06
C MET A 330 8.94 -1.05 13.84
N GLN A 331 8.35 -1.65 14.88
CA GLN A 331 7.36 -0.98 15.73
C GLN A 331 7.97 0.19 16.50
N VAL A 332 9.21 0.06 17.01
CA VAL A 332 9.95 1.16 17.67
C VAL A 332 10.24 2.31 16.70
N GLU A 333 10.41 2.02 15.40
CA GLU A 333 10.56 3.03 14.35
C GLU A 333 9.22 3.65 13.88
N GLY A 334 8.12 3.37 14.57
CA GLY A 334 6.78 3.88 14.23
C GLY A 334 6.13 3.18 13.02
N LYS A 335 6.72 2.10 12.52
CA LYS A 335 6.19 1.30 11.38
C LYS A 335 5.33 0.15 11.92
N SER A 336 4.07 0.44 12.23
CA SER A 336 3.14 -0.56 12.76
C SER A 336 2.42 -1.33 11.64
N LEU A 337 2.88 -2.56 11.39
CA LEU A 337 2.34 -3.46 10.36
C LEU A 337 1.11 -4.27 10.81
N TYR A 338 0.92 -4.41 12.12
CA TYR A 338 -0.06 -5.29 12.72
C TYR A 338 -0.89 -4.55 13.76
N TRP A 339 -2.11 -5.04 13.96
CA TRP A 339 -2.89 -4.79 15.17
C TRP A 339 -2.33 -5.62 16.33
N ASP A 340 -2.73 -5.29 17.56
CA ASP A 340 -2.24 -5.98 18.77
C ASP A 340 -2.61 -7.48 18.83
N ASP A 341 -3.60 -7.91 18.04
CA ASP A 341 -3.98 -9.32 17.90
C ASP A 341 -3.24 -10.07 16.77
N GLY A 342 -2.31 -9.38 16.11
CA GLY A 342 -1.51 -9.90 15.00
C GLY A 342 -2.24 -9.95 13.66
N ALA A 343 -3.42 -9.35 13.53
CA ALA A 343 -4.02 -9.10 12.21
C ALA A 343 -3.22 -8.02 11.47
N CYS A 344 -3.05 -8.19 10.15
CA CYS A 344 -2.31 -7.21 9.36
C CYS A 344 -3.12 -5.91 9.25
N ARG A 345 -2.45 -4.77 9.50
CA ARG A 345 -3.05 -3.43 9.51
C ARG A 345 -2.83 -2.68 8.19
N VAL A 346 -1.94 -3.17 7.34
CA VAL A 346 -1.47 -2.47 6.14
C VAL A 346 -1.88 -3.25 4.89
N GLY A 347 -2.44 -2.56 3.89
CA GLY A 347 -2.73 -3.16 2.58
C GLY A 347 -1.46 -3.43 1.76
N GLY A 348 -1.55 -4.30 0.75
CA GLY A 348 -0.39 -4.75 -0.03
C GLY A 348 0.50 -5.74 0.73
N ARG A 349 0.02 -6.26 1.87
CA ARG A 349 0.72 -7.17 2.80
C ARG A 349 -0.16 -8.36 3.18
N GLU A 350 -1.09 -8.72 2.30
CA GLU A 350 -2.16 -9.69 2.56
C GLU A 350 -1.63 -11.07 2.94
N TYR A 351 -0.45 -11.46 2.43
CA TYR A 351 0.21 -12.72 2.79
C TYR A 351 0.43 -12.82 4.30
N LEU A 352 0.89 -11.75 4.95
CA LEU A 352 1.16 -11.71 6.38
C LEU A 352 -0.09 -12.00 7.22
N GLY A 353 -1.25 -11.48 6.81
CA GLY A 353 -2.53 -11.77 7.46
C GLY A 353 -3.02 -13.20 7.19
N MET A 354 -2.95 -13.63 5.93
CA MET A 354 -3.46 -14.93 5.48
C MET A 354 -2.75 -16.10 6.16
N VAL A 355 -1.42 -16.07 6.25
CA VAL A 355 -0.65 -17.16 6.88
C VAL A 355 -0.88 -17.28 8.39
N GLY A 356 -1.39 -16.23 9.04
CA GLY A 356 -1.82 -16.27 10.44
C GLY A 356 -3.22 -16.87 10.66
N SER A 357 -3.97 -17.16 9.58
CA SER A 357 -5.35 -17.65 9.66
C SER A 357 -5.41 -19.15 9.98
N LYS A 358 -6.47 -19.59 10.67
CA LYS A 358 -6.71 -21.03 10.91
C LYS A 358 -6.94 -21.79 9.60
N CYS A 359 -7.56 -21.15 8.61
CA CYS A 359 -7.77 -21.69 7.28
C CYS A 359 -6.47 -22.07 6.56
N PHE A 360 -5.38 -21.35 6.82
CA PHE A 360 -4.03 -21.65 6.31
C PHE A 360 -3.30 -22.63 7.22
N THR A 361 -3.25 -22.37 8.53
CA THR A 361 -2.44 -23.16 9.47
C THR A 361 -3.00 -24.55 9.75
N ARG A 362 -4.32 -24.75 9.61
CA ARG A 362 -5.02 -26.03 9.86
C ARG A 362 -5.81 -26.54 8.64
N GLY A 363 -5.73 -25.83 7.51
CA GLY A 363 -6.42 -26.18 6.27
C GLY A 363 -5.46 -26.12 5.09
N THR A 364 -6.02 -25.88 3.91
CA THR A 364 -5.26 -25.80 2.65
C THR A 364 -5.53 -24.47 1.92
N LEU A 365 -5.89 -23.42 2.66
CA LEU A 365 -6.11 -22.10 2.09
C LEU A 365 -4.84 -21.60 1.41
N SER A 366 -4.96 -21.07 0.20
CA SER A 366 -3.93 -20.26 -0.45
C SER A 366 -4.56 -19.04 -1.11
N CYS A 367 -3.75 -18.14 -1.65
CA CYS A 367 -4.23 -17.01 -2.45
C CYS A 367 -5.13 -17.47 -3.61
N LEU A 368 -4.83 -18.63 -4.21
CA LEU A 368 -5.57 -19.20 -5.34
C LEU A 368 -6.91 -19.85 -4.95
N SER A 369 -7.22 -19.95 -3.65
CA SER A 369 -8.55 -20.36 -3.19
C SER A 369 -9.62 -19.30 -3.52
N CYS A 370 -9.22 -18.03 -3.63
CA CYS A 370 -10.11 -16.89 -3.88
C CYS A 370 -9.77 -16.15 -5.17
N HIS A 371 -8.49 -16.07 -5.53
CA HIS A 371 -8.01 -15.29 -6.67
C HIS A 371 -7.63 -16.16 -7.87
N SER A 372 -7.81 -15.63 -9.08
CA SER A 372 -7.26 -16.23 -10.29
C SER A 372 -6.52 -15.18 -11.09
N MET A 373 -5.29 -15.51 -11.49
CA MET A 373 -4.45 -14.61 -12.30
C MET A 373 -4.86 -14.61 -13.79
N HIS A 374 -5.74 -15.54 -14.17
CA HIS A 374 -6.26 -15.68 -15.53
C HIS A 374 -7.79 -15.82 -15.51
N ALA A 375 -8.45 -15.26 -16.52
CA ALA A 375 -9.91 -15.28 -16.65
C ALA A 375 -10.69 -14.77 -15.42
N ALA A 376 -10.14 -13.79 -14.71
CA ALA A 376 -10.82 -13.03 -13.66
C ALA A 376 -10.79 -11.54 -14.01
N PRO A 377 -11.72 -10.72 -13.48
CA PRO A 377 -11.68 -9.26 -13.62
C PRO A 377 -10.34 -8.68 -13.14
N ALA A 378 -9.91 -7.57 -13.73
CA ALA A 378 -8.65 -6.92 -13.34
C ALA A 378 -8.67 -6.41 -11.89
N ASP A 379 -9.81 -5.92 -11.44
CA ASP A 379 -10.04 -5.46 -10.06
C ASP A 379 -10.08 -6.66 -9.12
N ASP A 380 -9.17 -6.67 -8.15
CA ASP A 380 -8.96 -7.71 -7.13
C ASP A 380 -8.72 -9.14 -7.63
N GLN A 381 -8.94 -9.44 -8.92
CA GLN A 381 -8.76 -10.76 -9.53
C GLN A 381 -9.49 -11.90 -8.82
N LEU A 382 -10.70 -11.62 -8.31
CA LEU A 382 -11.52 -12.59 -7.57
C LEU A 382 -12.26 -13.56 -8.50
N ILE A 383 -12.15 -14.88 -8.24
CA ILE A 383 -12.79 -15.94 -9.05
C ILE A 383 -14.31 -15.79 -9.06
N ALA A 384 -14.92 -15.58 -7.89
CA ALA A 384 -16.38 -15.51 -7.73
C ALA A 384 -16.91 -14.06 -7.67
N GLY A 385 -16.03 -13.08 -7.87
CA GLY A 385 -16.33 -11.66 -7.67
C GLY A 385 -16.46 -11.23 -6.19
N PRO A 386 -16.56 -9.92 -5.92
CA PRO A 386 -16.54 -9.36 -4.57
C PRO A 386 -17.88 -9.49 -3.81
N THR A 387 -18.94 -9.96 -4.48
CA THR A 387 -20.29 -10.09 -3.91
C THR A 387 -20.72 -11.53 -3.65
N SER A 388 -19.78 -12.49 -3.71
CA SER A 388 -20.06 -13.92 -3.59
C SER A 388 -19.30 -14.57 -2.44
N ASP A 389 -20.03 -15.34 -1.62
CA ASP A 389 -19.45 -16.14 -0.53
C ASP A 389 -18.98 -17.53 -1.02
N LYS A 390 -19.01 -17.78 -2.34
CA LYS A 390 -18.63 -19.06 -2.94
C LYS A 390 -17.24 -19.53 -2.51
N ALA A 391 -16.28 -18.62 -2.35
CA ALA A 391 -14.93 -18.95 -1.89
C ALA A 391 -14.93 -19.58 -0.49
N CYS A 392 -15.70 -19.01 0.45
CA CYS A 392 -15.83 -19.54 1.81
C CYS A 392 -16.59 -20.88 1.81
N LEU A 393 -17.68 -20.96 1.05
CA LEU A 393 -18.58 -22.11 0.99
C LEU A 393 -17.99 -23.32 0.24
N GLN A 394 -16.76 -23.24 -0.28
CA GLN A 394 -16.01 -24.41 -0.78
C GLN A 394 -15.70 -25.39 0.37
N CYS A 395 -15.29 -24.86 1.52
CA CYS A 395 -14.96 -25.62 2.72
C CYS A 395 -16.10 -25.59 3.73
N HIS A 396 -16.75 -24.43 3.90
CA HIS A 396 -17.80 -24.20 4.89
C HIS A 396 -19.20 -24.49 4.32
N LYS A 397 -19.45 -25.74 3.94
CA LYS A 397 -20.69 -26.15 3.25
C LYS A 397 -21.91 -26.13 4.16
N GLU A 398 -21.68 -26.23 5.46
CA GLU A 398 -22.68 -26.21 6.54
C GLU A 398 -23.47 -24.89 6.59
N PHE A 399 -22.90 -23.78 6.12
CA PHE A 399 -23.56 -22.46 6.12
C PHE A 399 -24.28 -22.14 4.80
N ARG A 400 -24.57 -23.15 3.97
CA ARG A 400 -25.40 -22.97 2.77
C ARG A 400 -26.88 -22.96 3.15
N GLY A 401 -27.68 -22.19 2.41
CA GLY A 401 -29.14 -22.13 2.61
C GLY A 401 -29.51 -21.49 3.94
N ASP A 402 -30.49 -22.06 4.64
CA ASP A 402 -31.12 -21.46 5.83
C ASP A 402 -30.17 -21.35 7.04
N ALA A 403 -29.12 -22.17 7.08
CA ALA A 403 -28.08 -22.08 8.12
C ALA A 403 -27.32 -20.74 8.07
N LEU A 404 -27.31 -20.05 6.93
CA LEU A 404 -26.66 -18.76 6.78
C LEU A 404 -27.27 -17.71 7.72
N THR A 405 -28.58 -17.53 7.68
CA THR A 405 -29.24 -16.49 8.48
C THR A 405 -29.27 -16.81 9.96
N ALA A 406 -29.30 -18.11 10.30
CA ALA A 406 -29.13 -18.57 11.68
C ALA A 406 -27.72 -18.28 12.20
N HIS A 407 -26.70 -18.40 11.35
CA HIS A 407 -25.33 -18.10 11.73
C HIS A 407 -25.06 -16.59 11.77
N THR A 408 -25.50 -15.83 10.77
CA THR A 408 -25.15 -14.40 10.64
C THR A 408 -26.07 -13.50 11.44
N HIS A 409 -27.26 -13.97 11.81
CA HIS A 409 -28.34 -13.17 12.41
C HIS A 409 -28.80 -11.98 11.55
N HIS A 410 -28.56 -12.06 10.24
CA HIS A 410 -28.97 -11.06 9.26
C HIS A 410 -29.84 -11.70 8.18
N ALA A 411 -30.67 -10.89 7.50
CA ALA A 411 -31.39 -11.35 6.32
C ALA A 411 -30.41 -11.89 5.25
N ALA A 412 -30.76 -12.99 4.57
CA ALA A 412 -29.86 -13.69 3.65
C ALA A 412 -29.31 -12.79 2.53
N THR A 413 -30.11 -11.83 2.06
CA THR A 413 -29.75 -10.90 0.99
C THR A 413 -28.99 -9.66 1.47
N SER A 414 -28.87 -9.45 2.78
CA SER A 414 -28.21 -8.27 3.34
C SER A 414 -26.68 -8.38 3.27
N SER A 415 -25.99 -7.24 3.36
CA SER A 415 -24.54 -7.20 3.50
C SER A 415 -24.02 -7.87 4.77
N GLY A 416 -24.83 -7.98 5.83
CA GLY A 416 -24.47 -8.67 7.06
C GLY A 416 -24.38 -10.19 6.91
N SER A 417 -25.01 -10.75 5.88
CA SER A 417 -24.91 -12.19 5.55
C SER A 417 -23.75 -12.54 4.62
N ARG A 418 -22.79 -11.63 4.43
CA ARG A 418 -21.58 -11.88 3.65
C ARG A 418 -20.44 -12.31 4.56
N CYS A 419 -19.89 -13.49 4.32
CA CYS A 419 -18.85 -14.10 5.17
C CYS A 419 -17.67 -13.15 5.34
N TYR A 420 -17.23 -12.53 4.25
CA TYR A 420 -16.10 -11.62 4.25
C TYR A 420 -16.35 -10.33 5.04
N ASN A 421 -17.59 -9.88 5.26
CA ASN A 421 -17.83 -8.65 6.01
C ASN A 421 -17.61 -8.82 7.52
N CYS A 422 -17.75 -10.04 8.03
CA CYS A 422 -17.47 -10.38 9.43
C CYS A 422 -16.07 -10.98 9.61
N HIS A 423 -15.68 -11.92 8.74
CA HIS A 423 -14.44 -12.68 8.86
C HIS A 423 -13.24 -12.07 8.13
N MET A 424 -13.45 -11.09 7.26
CA MET A 424 -12.42 -10.33 6.54
C MET A 424 -12.79 -8.83 6.48
N PRO A 425 -13.07 -8.19 7.63
CA PRO A 425 -13.53 -6.81 7.67
C PRO A 425 -12.46 -5.87 7.11
N PHE A 426 -12.85 -4.65 6.71
CA PHE A 426 -11.93 -3.65 6.17
C PHE A 426 -11.07 -3.00 7.27
N THR A 427 -10.33 -3.78 8.03
CA THR A 427 -9.47 -3.31 9.13
C THR A 427 -8.04 -2.99 8.69
N SER A 428 -7.71 -3.12 7.42
CA SER A 428 -6.40 -2.72 6.91
C SER A 428 -6.53 -1.40 6.15
N TYR A 429 -5.45 -0.62 6.06
CA TYR A 429 -5.43 0.66 5.36
C TYR A 429 -4.30 0.70 4.32
N ALA A 430 -4.61 1.15 3.11
CA ALA A 430 -3.64 1.53 2.08
C ALA A 430 -4.33 2.36 1.00
N LEU A 431 -3.55 3.14 0.22
CA LEU A 431 -4.04 3.86 -0.96
C LEU A 431 -5.27 4.73 -0.67
N LEU A 432 -5.27 5.42 0.48
CA LEU A 432 -6.34 6.28 0.96
C LEU A 432 -7.71 5.60 1.12
N LYS A 433 -7.76 4.28 1.34
CA LYS A 433 -8.99 3.51 1.55
C LYS A 433 -8.84 2.37 2.55
N GLY A 434 -9.98 1.86 3.03
CA GLY A 434 -10.05 0.59 3.74
C GLY A 434 -9.75 -0.59 2.82
N ILE A 435 -8.99 -1.55 3.31
CA ILE A 435 -8.60 -2.81 2.64
C ILE A 435 -9.06 -3.98 3.51
N ARG A 436 -9.54 -5.05 2.88
CA ARG A 436 -9.97 -6.26 3.60
C ARG A 436 -8.79 -6.91 4.32
N SER A 437 -8.99 -7.17 5.60
CA SER A 437 -8.08 -8.03 6.35
C SER A 437 -8.07 -9.41 5.73
N HIS A 438 -6.88 -9.92 5.47
CA HIS A 438 -6.66 -11.31 5.09
C HIS A 438 -6.36 -12.20 6.28
N ARG A 439 -6.36 -11.65 7.50
CA ARG A 439 -6.46 -12.46 8.73
C ARG A 439 -7.91 -12.92 8.87
N ILE A 440 -8.19 -14.12 8.36
CA ILE A 440 -9.51 -14.76 8.43
C ILE A 440 -9.70 -15.34 9.83
N ASP A 441 -10.53 -14.69 10.63
CA ASP A 441 -10.83 -15.06 12.00
C ASP A 441 -12.31 -14.85 12.36
N SER A 442 -12.73 -15.43 13.48
CA SER A 442 -14.07 -15.21 14.02
C SER A 442 -14.13 -13.83 14.68
N PRO A 443 -15.19 -13.02 14.44
CA PRO A 443 -15.34 -11.73 15.09
C PRO A 443 -15.25 -11.84 16.60
N ARG A 444 -14.42 -10.99 17.20
CA ARG A 444 -14.31 -10.82 18.65
C ARG A 444 -14.46 -9.36 19.00
N VAL A 445 -15.02 -9.11 20.16
CA VAL A 445 -15.04 -7.78 20.76
C VAL A 445 -14.01 -7.77 21.87
N VAL A 446 -13.07 -6.85 21.76
CA VAL A 446 -12.06 -6.51 22.75
C VAL A 446 -12.04 -5.00 22.86
N SER A 447 -11.39 -4.45 23.90
CA SER A 447 -11.18 -3.02 23.97
C SER A 447 -10.44 -2.55 22.70
N MET A 448 -10.98 -1.51 22.08
CA MET A 448 -10.42 -0.88 20.89
C MET A 448 -9.52 0.31 21.26
N ARG A 449 -9.32 0.55 22.55
CA ARG A 449 -8.38 1.57 23.04
C ARG A 449 -6.94 1.20 22.73
N LEU A 450 -6.07 2.20 22.81
CA LEU A 450 -4.62 2.03 22.71
C LEU A 450 -4.17 1.25 21.46
N GLY A 451 -4.87 1.43 20.33
CA GLY A 451 -4.50 0.81 19.05
C GLY A 451 -5.12 -0.56 18.79
N GLY A 452 -6.10 -1.00 19.60
CA GLY A 452 -6.83 -2.24 19.35
C GLY A 452 -7.54 -2.27 17.98
N ARG A 453 -7.67 -3.45 17.38
CA ARG A 453 -8.35 -3.59 16.08
C ARG A 453 -9.84 -3.26 16.20
N PRO A 454 -10.42 -2.40 15.33
CA PRO A 454 -11.87 -2.21 15.27
C PRO A 454 -12.60 -3.52 14.96
N ASN A 455 -13.66 -3.84 15.72
CA ASN A 455 -14.40 -5.09 15.51
C ASN A 455 -15.37 -4.99 14.32
N ALA A 456 -15.64 -6.11 13.66
CA ALA A 456 -16.42 -6.15 12.43
C ALA A 456 -17.87 -5.64 12.59
N CYS A 457 -18.49 -5.84 13.76
CA CYS A 457 -19.86 -5.40 14.03
C CYS A 457 -19.95 -3.87 14.04
N ASN A 458 -19.06 -3.22 14.80
CA ASN A 458 -19.03 -1.76 14.91
C ASN A 458 -18.44 -1.06 13.68
N LEU A 459 -17.89 -1.79 12.71
CA LEU A 459 -17.54 -1.26 11.39
C LEU A 459 -18.75 -1.18 10.42
N CYS A 460 -19.87 -1.86 10.74
CA CYS A 460 -21.17 -1.64 10.08
C CYS A 460 -22.10 -0.80 10.95
N HIS A 461 -22.24 -1.16 12.22
CA HIS A 461 -23.08 -0.49 13.21
C HIS A 461 -22.27 0.59 13.95
N LEU A 462 -21.86 1.61 13.19
CA LEU A 462 -21.04 2.71 13.67
C LEU A 462 -21.71 3.49 14.82
N ASP A 463 -23.04 3.44 14.91
CA ASP A 463 -23.90 4.12 15.89
C ASP A 463 -24.09 3.32 17.21
N ARG A 464 -23.51 2.12 17.31
CA ARG A 464 -23.62 1.23 18.47
C ARG A 464 -22.33 1.17 19.26
N SER A 465 -22.42 0.98 20.57
CA SER A 465 -21.25 0.88 21.45
C SER A 465 -20.55 -0.48 21.31
N ALA A 466 -19.33 -0.60 21.87
CA ALA A 466 -18.62 -1.87 21.92
C ALA A 466 -19.36 -2.88 22.81
N ARG A 467 -19.97 -2.41 23.91
CA ARG A 467 -20.82 -3.23 24.78
C ARG A 467 -21.99 -3.86 24.04
N TRP A 468 -22.64 -3.10 23.15
CA TRP A 468 -23.72 -3.63 22.31
C TRP A 468 -23.23 -4.81 21.46
N SER A 469 -22.09 -4.66 20.78
CA SER A 469 -21.51 -5.76 19.98
C SER A 469 -21.10 -6.94 20.85
N SER A 470 -20.49 -6.69 22.01
CA SER A 470 -20.04 -7.72 22.94
C SER A 470 -21.21 -8.60 23.39
N GLY A 471 -22.33 -7.99 23.80
CA GLY A 471 -23.51 -8.74 24.26
C GLY A 471 -24.12 -9.63 23.17
N HIS A 472 -24.12 -9.18 21.91
CA HIS A 472 -24.60 -10.01 20.79
C HIS A 472 -23.65 -11.19 20.52
N VAL A 473 -22.34 -10.93 20.50
CA VAL A 473 -21.34 -11.98 20.22
C VAL A 473 -21.26 -13.01 21.35
N GLU A 474 -21.49 -12.58 22.60
CA GLU A 474 -21.68 -13.46 23.76
C GLU A 474 -22.94 -14.31 23.63
N THR A 475 -24.10 -13.68 23.38
CA THR A 475 -25.38 -14.39 23.31
C THR A 475 -25.46 -15.36 22.12
N TRP A 476 -24.95 -14.97 20.96
CA TRP A 476 -25.06 -15.75 19.72
C TRP A 476 -24.01 -16.85 19.59
N TYR A 477 -22.79 -16.61 20.08
CA TYR A 477 -21.65 -17.51 19.82
C TYR A 477 -20.92 -17.96 21.09
N GLY A 478 -21.40 -17.59 22.28
CA GLY A 478 -20.81 -17.99 23.57
C GLY A 478 -19.40 -17.45 23.78
N HIS A 479 -19.05 -16.31 23.18
CA HIS A 479 -17.77 -15.66 23.44
C HIS A 479 -17.78 -14.99 24.82
N PRO A 480 -16.63 -14.90 25.51
CA PRO A 480 -16.55 -14.13 26.75
C PRO A 480 -16.93 -12.67 26.54
N ALA A 481 -17.62 -12.08 27.52
CA ALA A 481 -17.85 -10.64 27.55
C ALA A 481 -16.53 -9.87 27.51
N ALA A 482 -16.48 -8.79 26.74
CA ALA A 482 -15.32 -7.93 26.65
C ALA A 482 -15.16 -7.08 27.90
N GLU A 483 -13.92 -6.90 28.36
CA GLU A 483 -13.58 -5.89 29.36
C GLU A 483 -13.53 -4.52 28.67
N LEU A 484 -14.46 -3.63 29.04
CA LEU A 484 -14.70 -2.35 28.37
C LEU A 484 -14.79 -1.22 29.40
N ASP A 485 -14.22 -0.06 29.07
CA ASP A 485 -14.36 1.14 29.91
C ASP A 485 -15.76 1.79 29.77
N GLU A 486 -16.02 2.81 30.59
CA GLU A 486 -17.29 3.54 30.59
C GLU A 486 -17.64 4.11 29.20
N ASP A 487 -16.64 4.68 28.50
CA ASP A 487 -16.85 5.26 27.18
C ASP A 487 -17.25 4.17 26.18
N GLU A 488 -16.52 3.05 26.12
CA GLU A 488 -16.79 1.88 25.26
C GLU A 488 -18.13 1.20 25.55
N GLN A 489 -18.66 1.37 26.77
CA GLN A 489 -19.96 0.85 27.15
C GLN A 489 -21.13 1.73 26.66
N GLU A 490 -20.95 3.04 26.61
CA GLU A 490 -22.04 4.00 26.41
C GLU A 490 -22.02 4.69 25.05
N VAL A 491 -20.85 5.08 24.58
CA VAL A 491 -20.70 5.87 23.36
C VAL A 491 -20.62 4.93 22.15
N ALA A 492 -21.21 5.36 21.05
CA ALA A 492 -21.10 4.69 19.76
C ALA A 492 -19.63 4.47 19.39
N ALA A 493 -19.26 3.24 19.08
CA ALA A 493 -17.88 2.85 18.80
C ALA A 493 -17.31 3.61 17.59
N GLY A 494 -18.13 3.91 16.57
CA GLY A 494 -17.71 4.73 15.44
C GLY A 494 -17.31 6.15 15.87
N VAL A 495 -18.06 6.76 16.79
CA VAL A 495 -17.74 8.07 17.37
C VAL A 495 -16.47 8.00 18.21
N LEU A 496 -16.36 7.00 19.09
CA LEU A 496 -15.15 6.81 19.90
C LEU A 496 -13.91 6.63 19.04
N LEU A 497 -13.96 5.80 18.00
CA LEU A 497 -12.81 5.57 17.13
C LEU A 497 -12.42 6.84 16.36
N MET A 498 -13.39 7.66 15.91
CA MET A 498 -13.11 8.95 15.26
C MET A 498 -12.56 10.01 16.24
N LEU A 499 -13.00 10.00 17.50
CA LEU A 499 -12.59 11.01 18.49
C LEU A 499 -11.33 10.62 19.26
N GLN A 500 -11.19 9.35 19.64
CA GLN A 500 -10.12 8.84 20.50
C GLN A 500 -9.10 7.95 19.80
N GLY A 501 -9.45 7.35 18.66
CA GLY A 501 -8.61 6.34 18.02
C GLY A 501 -7.28 6.87 17.49
N THR A 502 -6.34 5.95 17.23
CA THR A 502 -5.09 6.23 16.51
C THR A 502 -5.36 6.74 15.10
N PRO A 503 -4.37 7.35 14.42
CA PRO A 503 -4.54 7.80 13.03
C PRO A 503 -5.14 6.74 12.11
N VAL A 504 -4.69 5.48 12.16
CA VAL A 504 -5.24 4.39 11.33
C VAL A 504 -6.67 4.02 11.74
N GLN A 505 -6.99 3.99 13.03
CA GLN A 505 -8.36 3.72 13.49
C GLN A 505 -9.33 4.80 12.98
N ARG A 506 -8.93 6.08 13.03
CA ARG A 506 -9.71 7.20 12.49
C ARG A 506 -9.89 7.09 10.97
N ALA A 507 -8.83 6.75 10.23
CA ALA A 507 -8.91 6.51 8.80
C ALA A 507 -9.89 5.38 8.46
N VAL A 508 -9.71 4.20 9.06
CA VAL A 508 -10.56 3.02 8.82
C VAL A 508 -12.02 3.31 9.16
N THR A 509 -12.28 3.93 10.31
CA THR A 509 -13.65 4.22 10.76
C THR A 509 -14.32 5.29 9.88
N SER A 510 -13.59 6.35 9.53
CA SER A 510 -14.12 7.39 8.63
C SER A 510 -14.40 6.83 7.24
N TRP A 511 -13.59 5.89 6.75
CA TRP A 511 -13.86 5.20 5.48
C TRP A 511 -15.18 4.40 5.56
N HIS A 512 -15.42 3.69 6.66
CA HIS A 512 -16.68 2.98 6.86
C HIS A 512 -17.90 3.91 6.92
N ALA A 513 -17.76 5.13 7.44
CA ALA A 513 -18.84 6.12 7.40
C ALA A 513 -19.24 6.54 5.97
N GLY A 514 -18.36 6.35 4.98
CA GLY A 514 -18.68 6.47 3.55
C GLY A 514 -19.19 5.17 2.91
N TRP A 515 -18.96 4.02 3.55
CA TRP A 515 -19.27 2.72 2.96
C TRP A 515 -20.76 2.39 3.03
N GLY A 516 -21.38 2.12 1.87
CA GLY A 516 -22.83 1.90 1.74
C GLY A 516 -23.44 0.91 2.76
N PRO A 517 -22.88 -0.29 2.96
CA PRO A 517 -23.34 -1.23 3.98
C PRO A 517 -23.37 -0.67 5.41
N ALA A 518 -22.35 0.08 5.83
CA ALA A 518 -22.33 0.69 7.15
C ALA A 518 -23.36 1.82 7.26
N ARG A 519 -23.42 2.72 6.26
CA ARG A 519 -24.46 3.77 6.21
C ARG A 519 -25.88 3.21 6.28
N LYS A 520 -26.14 2.09 5.61
CA LYS A 520 -27.44 1.39 5.68
C LYS A 520 -27.71 0.79 7.05
N ALA A 521 -26.68 0.30 7.73
CA ALA A 521 -26.80 -0.37 9.03
C ALA A 521 -26.87 0.61 10.22
N SER A 522 -26.19 1.76 10.15
CA SER A 522 -26.08 2.74 11.23
C SER A 522 -26.92 4.00 11.03
N GLY A 523 -27.54 4.16 9.85
CA GLY A 523 -28.11 5.43 9.41
C GLY A 523 -27.03 6.47 9.12
N THR A 524 -27.46 7.63 8.61
CA THR A 524 -26.58 8.72 8.15
C THR A 524 -26.75 10.02 8.93
N ASP A 525 -27.87 10.17 9.65
CA ASP A 525 -28.32 11.45 10.20
C ASP A 525 -27.34 12.08 11.19
N TRP A 526 -26.44 11.30 11.79
CA TRP A 526 -25.51 11.71 12.83
C TRP A 526 -24.04 11.82 12.35
N LEU A 527 -23.71 11.40 11.13
CA LEU A 527 -22.32 11.23 10.68
C LEU A 527 -21.61 12.55 10.40
N VAL A 528 -22.33 13.54 9.84
CA VAL A 528 -21.73 14.76 9.28
C VAL A 528 -20.90 15.55 10.31
N PRO A 529 -21.37 15.81 11.55
CA PRO A 529 -20.58 16.54 12.54
C PRO A 529 -19.25 15.86 12.87
N HIS A 530 -19.24 14.52 12.98
CA HIS A 530 -18.02 13.77 13.30
C HIS A 530 -17.05 13.72 12.13
N LEU A 531 -17.55 13.54 10.90
CA LEU A 531 -16.72 13.63 9.69
C LEU A 531 -16.17 15.04 9.48
N ALA A 532 -16.93 16.08 9.82
CA ALA A 532 -16.46 17.46 9.78
C ALA A 532 -15.29 17.70 10.74
N GLU A 533 -15.29 17.11 11.95
CA GLU A 533 -14.14 17.16 12.86
C GLU A 533 -12.89 16.50 12.25
N GLN A 534 -13.06 15.42 11.48
CA GLN A 534 -11.93 14.74 10.81
C GLN A 534 -11.34 15.56 9.66
N LEU A 535 -12.06 16.56 9.11
CA LEU A 535 -11.50 17.49 8.13
C LEU A 535 -10.43 18.42 8.74
N ASP A 536 -10.32 18.47 10.07
CA ASP A 536 -9.23 19.16 10.78
C ASP A 536 -8.22 18.20 11.44
N ASP A 537 -8.23 16.92 11.07
CA ASP A 537 -7.21 15.97 11.53
C ASP A 537 -5.80 16.42 11.12
N SER A 538 -4.79 16.12 11.94
CA SER A 538 -3.39 16.43 11.64
C SER A 538 -2.85 15.60 10.45
N TYR A 539 -3.38 14.40 10.22
CA TYR A 539 -3.01 13.52 9.13
C TYR A 539 -3.81 13.86 7.86
N SER A 540 -3.12 14.18 6.76
CA SER A 540 -3.74 14.48 5.46
C SER A 540 -4.60 13.32 4.95
N ALA A 541 -4.13 12.08 5.13
CA ALA A 541 -4.88 10.86 4.87
C ALA A 541 -6.27 10.84 5.54
N ASN A 542 -6.36 11.22 6.81
CA ASN A 542 -7.62 11.22 7.54
C ASN A 542 -8.57 12.30 7.00
N ARG A 543 -8.04 13.49 6.70
CA ARG A 543 -8.80 14.57 6.06
C ARG A 543 -9.35 14.15 4.69
N TRP A 544 -8.54 13.43 3.90
CA TRP A 544 -8.98 12.87 2.62
C TRP A 544 -10.12 11.88 2.80
N VAL A 545 -9.95 10.89 3.68
CA VAL A 545 -10.94 9.82 3.87
C VAL A 545 -12.26 10.40 4.38
N ALA A 546 -12.21 11.36 5.30
CA ALA A 546 -13.41 12.04 5.80
C ALA A 546 -14.12 12.84 4.70
N TRP A 547 -13.36 13.54 3.86
CA TRP A 547 -13.91 14.24 2.69
C TRP A 547 -14.62 13.28 1.72
N GLN A 548 -14.01 12.14 1.41
CA GLN A 548 -14.61 11.11 0.56
C GLN A 548 -15.86 10.48 1.19
N ALA A 549 -15.85 10.27 2.52
CA ALA A 549 -17.01 9.78 3.26
C ALA A 549 -18.17 10.77 3.24
N LEU A 550 -17.90 12.08 3.31
CA LEU A 550 -18.92 13.12 3.13
C LEU A 550 -19.49 13.08 1.71
N LYS A 551 -18.66 12.98 0.67
CA LYS A 551 -19.11 12.87 -0.75
C LYS A 551 -19.98 11.64 -1.03
N SER A 552 -19.98 10.63 -0.16
CA SER A 552 -20.86 9.47 -0.26
C SER A 552 -22.31 9.79 0.11
N ASP A 553 -22.56 10.96 0.69
CA ASP A 553 -23.88 11.53 0.86
C ASP A 553 -24.26 12.39 -0.36
N PRO A 554 -25.42 12.17 -0.99
CA PRO A 554 -25.87 13.00 -2.11
C PRO A 554 -25.89 14.50 -1.81
N ALA A 555 -26.11 14.91 -0.56
CA ALA A 555 -26.11 16.32 -0.17
C ALA A 555 -24.72 16.98 -0.24
N TYR A 556 -23.65 16.19 -0.24
CA TYR A 556 -22.26 16.67 -0.25
C TYR A 556 -21.43 16.08 -1.39
N ALA A 557 -22.05 15.49 -2.41
CA ALA A 557 -21.36 14.86 -3.54
C ALA A 557 -20.36 15.80 -4.24
N ASP A 558 -20.74 17.08 -4.35
CA ASP A 558 -19.94 18.15 -4.98
C ASP A 558 -19.15 19.00 -3.97
N LEU A 559 -18.96 18.52 -2.73
CA LEU A 559 -18.22 19.25 -1.71
C LEU A 559 -16.77 19.49 -2.15
N ALA A 560 -16.44 20.73 -2.49
CA ALA A 560 -15.07 21.14 -2.75
C ALA A 560 -14.28 21.25 -1.43
N PHE A 561 -13.16 20.52 -1.37
CA PHE A 561 -12.26 20.55 -0.22
C PHE A 561 -10.83 20.21 -0.65
N ASP A 562 -9.87 21.06 -0.25
CA ASP A 562 -8.45 20.76 -0.41
C ASP A 562 -7.86 20.25 0.89
N PHE A 563 -7.71 18.92 0.98
CA PHE A 563 -7.24 18.25 2.18
C PHE A 563 -5.77 18.55 2.53
N VAL A 564 -4.97 19.10 1.62
CA VAL A 564 -3.58 19.51 1.88
C VAL A 564 -3.43 21.02 2.11
N ALA A 565 -4.50 21.79 1.98
CA ALA A 565 -4.47 23.23 2.18
C ALA A 565 -4.15 23.61 3.65
N PRO A 566 -3.58 24.81 3.88
CA PRO A 566 -3.41 25.36 5.22
C PRO A 566 -4.73 25.36 6.01
N ARG A 567 -4.62 25.20 7.33
CA ARG A 567 -5.79 25.14 8.23
C ARG A 567 -6.75 26.31 8.03
N SER A 568 -6.24 27.52 7.84
CA SER A 568 -7.05 28.74 7.62
C SER A 568 -7.95 28.69 6.38
N GLN A 569 -7.61 27.88 5.37
CA GLN A 569 -8.44 27.69 4.17
C GLN A 569 -9.44 26.55 4.35
N ARG A 570 -9.08 25.54 5.13
CA ARG A 570 -9.95 24.39 5.41
C ARG A 570 -11.01 24.72 6.46
N GLU A 571 -10.68 25.56 7.45
CA GLU A 571 -11.51 25.86 8.63
C GLU A 571 -12.92 26.38 8.33
N PRO A 572 -13.09 27.32 7.39
CA PRO A 572 -14.42 27.77 7.01
C PRO A 572 -15.32 26.63 6.50
N VAL A 573 -14.75 25.57 5.91
CA VAL A 573 -15.51 24.46 5.33
C VAL A 573 -16.16 23.60 6.43
N TRP A 574 -15.38 23.06 7.38
CA TRP A 574 -15.97 22.19 8.39
C TRP A 574 -16.84 22.95 9.39
N LEU A 575 -16.52 24.21 9.71
CA LEU A 575 -17.38 25.05 10.54
C LEU A 575 -18.73 25.32 9.86
N ARG A 576 -18.75 25.50 8.52
CA ARG A 576 -19.98 25.62 7.76
C ARG A 576 -20.80 24.33 7.80
N LEU A 577 -20.18 23.17 7.53
CA LEU A 577 -20.85 21.87 7.56
C LEU A 577 -21.51 21.61 8.91
N ARG A 578 -20.81 21.88 10.02
CA ARG A 578 -21.35 21.73 11.38
C ARG A 578 -22.58 22.61 11.61
N ARG A 579 -22.54 23.88 11.20
CA ARG A 579 -23.68 24.82 11.37
C ARG A 579 -24.87 24.46 10.49
N GLU A 580 -24.63 24.02 9.25
CA GLU A 580 -25.68 23.60 8.33
C GLU A 580 -26.38 22.35 8.84
N TRP A 581 -25.62 21.34 9.24
CA TRP A 581 -26.18 20.12 9.81
C TRP A 581 -26.97 20.41 11.10
N ALA A 582 -26.44 21.22 12.02
CA ALA A 582 -27.09 21.52 13.29
C ALA A 582 -28.48 22.16 13.11
N ARG A 583 -28.64 23.07 12.13
CA ARG A 583 -29.94 23.68 11.82
C ARG A 583 -30.99 22.68 11.35
N GLY A 584 -30.57 21.59 10.71
CA GLY A 584 -31.44 20.54 10.19
C GLY A 584 -31.70 19.37 11.14
N SER A 585 -31.05 19.32 12.31
CA SER A 585 -31.03 18.13 13.17
C SER A 585 -31.95 18.19 14.40
N ALA A 586 -32.93 19.10 14.41
CA ALA A 586 -33.88 19.23 15.52
C ALA A 586 -34.74 17.97 15.76
N SER A 587 -34.98 17.17 14.70
CA SER A 587 -35.74 15.92 14.76
C SER A 587 -34.87 14.68 14.97
N LEU A 588 -33.59 14.83 15.29
CA LEU A 588 -32.71 13.70 15.56
C LEU A 588 -33.20 12.92 16.78
N ASP A 589 -33.29 11.59 16.66
CA ASP A 589 -33.68 10.70 17.75
C ASP A 589 -32.82 10.96 19.01
N PRO A 590 -33.42 11.25 20.19
CA PRO A 590 -32.65 11.58 21.39
C PRO A 590 -31.71 10.48 21.89
N ASP A 591 -32.06 9.20 21.68
CA ASP A 591 -31.21 8.08 22.06
C ASP A 591 -29.97 7.98 21.17
N LEU A 592 -30.18 8.07 19.86
CA LEU A 592 -29.12 8.17 18.86
C LEU A 592 -28.24 9.39 19.13
N ALA A 593 -28.83 10.57 19.38
CA ALA A 593 -28.10 11.79 19.67
C ALA A 593 -27.20 11.61 20.90
N ARG A 594 -27.73 11.07 22.00
CA ARG A 594 -26.96 10.81 23.23
C ARG A 594 -25.78 9.86 22.98
N ARG A 595 -26.02 8.69 22.38
CA ARG A 595 -24.95 7.70 22.13
C ARG A 595 -23.94 8.16 21.08
N THR A 596 -24.30 9.09 20.21
CA THR A 596 -23.40 9.68 19.20
C THR A 596 -22.85 11.04 19.59
N VAL A 597 -23.01 11.48 20.85
CA VAL A 597 -22.42 12.72 21.39
C VAL A 597 -22.90 13.98 20.63
N LEU A 598 -24.21 14.02 20.38
CA LEU A 598 -24.90 15.09 19.69
C LEU A 598 -26.03 15.66 20.56
N VAL A 599 -26.31 16.94 20.34
CA VAL A 599 -27.46 17.65 20.91
C VAL A 599 -28.37 18.08 19.75
N PRO A 600 -29.63 17.60 19.68
CA PRO A 600 -30.56 17.94 18.62
C PRO A 600 -30.68 19.46 18.42
N GLY A 601 -30.54 19.92 17.18
CA GLY A 601 -30.59 21.36 16.84
C GLY A 601 -29.32 22.17 17.18
N GLN A 602 -28.35 21.60 17.91
CA GLN A 602 -27.15 22.33 18.36
C GLN A 602 -25.83 21.78 17.82
N GLY A 603 -25.79 20.53 17.35
CA GLY A 603 -24.55 19.93 16.84
C GLY A 603 -23.91 18.95 17.82
N LEU A 604 -22.58 18.97 17.90
CA LEU A 604 -21.80 18.21 18.88
C LEU A 604 -22.09 18.69 20.30
N ASP A 605 -22.25 17.75 21.24
CA ASP A 605 -22.11 18.02 22.67
C ASP A 605 -20.65 18.41 22.92
N ARG A 606 -20.38 19.71 23.10
CA ARG A 606 -19.02 20.25 23.17
C ARG A 606 -18.25 19.71 24.37
N ASP A 607 -18.86 19.74 25.55
CA ASP A 607 -18.22 19.33 26.80
C ASP A 607 -17.87 17.83 26.76
N ARG A 608 -18.80 17.00 26.26
CA ARG A 608 -18.54 15.56 26.13
C ARG A 608 -17.52 15.29 25.02
N THR A 609 -17.60 15.98 23.89
CA THR A 609 -16.63 15.84 22.79
C THR A 609 -15.21 16.20 23.25
N GLU A 610 -15.04 17.32 23.95
CA GLU A 610 -13.74 17.76 24.47
C GLU A 610 -13.15 16.72 25.45
N LYS A 611 -13.96 16.21 26.38
CA LYS A 611 -13.55 15.14 27.31
C LYS A 611 -13.10 13.87 26.58
N LEU A 612 -13.80 13.49 25.50
CA LEU A 612 -13.42 12.32 24.71
C LEU A 612 -12.13 12.60 23.93
N VAL A 613 -11.99 13.75 23.29
CA VAL A 613 -10.78 14.11 22.52
C VAL A 613 -9.53 14.19 23.41
N LEU A 614 -9.66 14.61 24.67
CA LEU A 614 -8.55 14.58 25.63
C LEU A 614 -7.98 13.16 25.88
N LYS A 615 -8.77 12.11 25.62
CA LYS A 615 -8.35 10.71 25.70
C LYS A 615 -7.81 10.17 24.36
N ARG A 616 -7.64 11.01 23.34
CA ARG A 616 -7.17 10.59 22.01
C ARG A 616 -5.77 10.01 22.08
N ASP A 617 -5.58 8.91 21.35
CA ASP A 617 -4.27 8.33 21.13
C ASP A 617 -3.49 9.15 20.09
N TYR A 618 -2.59 9.98 20.60
CA TYR A 618 -1.71 10.85 19.81
C TYR A 618 -0.40 10.18 19.38
N ARG A 619 -0.25 8.87 19.57
CA ARG A 619 0.94 8.16 19.07
C ARG A 619 1.06 8.38 17.57
N GLU A 620 2.26 8.74 17.15
CA GLU A 620 2.56 8.88 15.73
C GLU A 620 2.61 7.51 15.07
N GLU A 621 1.94 7.41 13.93
CA GLU A 621 1.86 6.17 13.19
C GLU A 621 2.21 6.43 11.73
N LYS A 622 2.98 5.51 11.15
CA LYS A 622 3.26 5.50 9.74
C LYS A 622 2.78 4.20 9.12
N VAL A 623 1.92 4.31 8.10
CA VAL A 623 1.65 3.21 7.17
C VAL A 623 2.59 3.41 5.99
N PRO A 624 3.65 2.58 5.87
CA PRO A 624 4.60 2.71 4.78
C PRO A 624 3.94 2.43 3.43
N GLU A 625 4.61 2.89 2.39
CA GLU A 625 4.22 2.68 0.99
C GLU A 625 4.26 1.21 0.54
#